data_AF-A0A0K0DT62-F1
#
_entry.id   AF-A0A0K0DT62-F1
#
_cell.length_a   1.000
_cell.length_b   1.000
_cell.length_c   1.000
_cell.angle_alpha   90.00
_cell.angle_beta   90.00
_cell.angle_gamma   90.00
#
_symmetry.space_group_name_H-M   'P 1'
#
loop_
_entity.id
_entity.type
_entity.pdbx_description
1 polymer ?
#
loop_
_entity_poly.entity_id
_entity_poly.type
_entity_poly.pdbx_seq_one_letter_code
_entity_poly.pdbx_strand_id
1 'polypeptide(L)'
;MPSDVEMTKEYNNTTFKNDKINGNSNDNCDKLHTLECRLKIENENNAQILFTTLNVDKEPSRSKTIRQLELVGKCIVGKFSSIDEKSLQKSVHHFLEMYLLAKSTINVVGKYKYQESVNDEIITTKKAKIMD
;
A
#
# COMPACT_ATOMS: atom_id res chain seq x y z
N MET A 1 9.36 -16.38 42.53
CA MET A 1 10.55 -16.78 41.75
C MET A 1 10.11 -17.99 40.94
N PRO A 2 9.96 -17.90 39.61
CA PRO A 2 10.85 -17.25 38.66
C PRO A 2 10.27 -15.96 38.03
N SER A 3 11.16 -15.22 37.39
CA SER A 3 10.99 -13.93 36.73
C SER A 3 10.82 -14.12 35.22
N ASP A 4 9.74 -13.60 34.65
CA ASP A 4 9.55 -13.53 33.21
C ASP A 4 10.22 -12.26 32.65
N VAL A 5 11.15 -12.48 31.74
CA VAL A 5 12.00 -11.48 31.09
C VAL A 5 11.23 -10.87 29.91
N GLU A 6 10.90 -9.58 29.99
CA GLU A 6 10.42 -8.80 28.85
C GLU A 6 11.58 -8.50 27.88
N MET A 7 11.51 -9.09 26.68
CA MET A 7 12.39 -8.78 25.55
C MET A 7 11.73 -7.71 24.67
N THR A 8 12.01 -6.44 24.93
CA THR A 8 11.69 -5.34 24.02
C THR A 8 12.69 -5.32 22.86
N LYS A 9 12.19 -5.56 21.64
CA LYS A 9 12.97 -5.40 20.40
C LYS A 9 13.01 -3.92 20.01
N GLU A 10 14.14 -3.29 20.22
CA GLU A 10 14.48 -2.00 19.62
C GLU A 10 14.66 -2.17 18.11
N TYR A 11 13.73 -1.62 17.32
CA TYR A 11 13.90 -1.47 15.88
C TYR A 11 14.78 -0.25 15.60
N ASN A 12 16.05 -0.53 15.28
CA ASN A 12 17.01 0.45 14.78
C ASN A 12 16.56 1.01 13.41
N ASN A 13 16.07 2.25 13.40
CA ASN A 13 15.89 3.04 12.18
C ASN A 13 17.27 3.50 11.68
N THR A 14 17.81 2.78 10.69
CA THR A 14 18.96 3.23 9.91
C THR A 14 18.53 4.30 8.92
N THR A 15 18.64 5.55 9.34
CA THR A 15 18.49 6.73 8.48
C THR A 15 19.59 6.75 7.42
N PHE A 16 19.18 6.70 6.17
CA PHE A 16 20.02 6.84 4.99
C PHE A 16 20.68 8.22 4.96
N LYS A 17 22.00 8.19 4.74
CA LYS A 17 22.86 9.35 4.51
C LYS A 17 22.59 9.98 3.13
N ASN A 18 22.91 11.28 3.08
CA ASN A 18 23.18 12.13 1.91
C ASN A 18 21.97 12.95 1.41
N ASP A 19 21.84 14.17 1.93
CA ASP A 19 21.92 15.36 1.08
C ASP A 19 22.29 16.59 1.92
N LYS A 20 23.25 17.37 1.40
CA LYS A 20 23.70 18.63 1.98
C LYS A 20 22.57 19.66 1.87
N ILE A 21 21.86 19.91 2.97
CA ILE A 21 20.96 21.06 3.09
C ILE A 21 21.71 22.15 3.86
N ASN A 22 22.03 23.23 3.14
CA ASN A 22 22.53 24.48 3.68
C ASN A 22 21.56 25.03 4.74
N GLY A 23 22.14 25.59 5.81
CA GLY A 23 21.43 26.03 7.00
C GLY A 23 20.43 27.15 6.77
N ASN A 24 19.32 27.04 7.50
CA ASN A 24 18.69 28.14 8.20
C ASN A 24 17.96 27.56 9.41
N SER A 25 18.63 27.60 10.55
CA SER A 25 18.07 27.30 11.86
C SER A 25 17.12 28.43 12.25
N ASN A 26 15.88 28.39 11.76
CA ASN A 26 14.76 28.99 12.47
C ASN A 26 14.10 27.86 13.26
N ASP A 27 14.10 27.98 14.59
CA ASP A 27 13.27 27.21 15.51
C ASP A 27 11.79 27.51 15.25
N ASN A 28 11.30 27.08 14.10
CA ASN A 28 9.90 26.87 13.85
C ASN A 28 9.54 25.54 14.51
N CYS A 29 9.25 25.59 15.81
CA CYS A 29 8.26 24.70 16.40
C CYS A 29 6.85 25.04 15.82
N ASP A 30 6.77 25.21 14.49
CA ASP A 30 5.55 25.50 13.74
C ASP A 30 4.95 24.17 13.36
N LYS A 31 3.78 23.95 13.94
CA LYS A 31 3.00 22.70 13.90
C LYS A 31 2.78 22.27 12.46
N LEU A 32 3.44 21.20 12.04
CA LEU A 32 3.05 20.47 10.83
C LEU A 32 1.57 20.09 10.93
N HIS A 33 0.84 20.25 9.84
CA HIS A 33 -0.52 19.74 9.75
C HIS A 33 -0.45 18.23 9.65
N THR A 34 -1.08 17.54 10.60
CA THR A 34 -1.10 16.08 10.65
C THR A 34 -2.51 15.55 10.51
N LEU A 35 -2.62 14.36 9.91
CA LEU A 35 -3.88 13.63 9.82
C LEU A 35 -3.60 12.14 9.94
N GLU A 36 -4.43 11.45 10.72
CA GLU A 36 -4.47 9.99 10.75
C GLU A 36 -5.83 9.51 10.25
N CYS A 37 -5.83 8.63 9.25
CA CYS A 37 -7.03 7.92 8.82
C CYS A 37 -6.90 6.42 9.12
N ARG A 38 -8.00 5.81 9.57
CA ARG A 38 -8.07 4.38 9.89
C ARG A 38 -9.18 3.75 9.05
N LEU A 39 -8.81 2.90 8.11
CA LEU A 39 -9.72 2.25 7.16
C LEU A 39 -9.96 0.80 7.58
N LYS A 40 -11.18 0.51 8.04
CA LYS A 40 -11.59 -0.86 8.41
C LYS A 40 -11.96 -1.66 7.15
N ILE A 41 -11.44 -2.89 7.07
CA ILE A 41 -11.69 -3.85 6.00
C ILE A 41 -12.42 -5.09 6.55
N GLU A 42 -13.22 -5.74 5.73
CA GLU A 42 -14.11 -6.84 6.13
C GLU A 42 -13.35 -8.11 6.56
N ASN A 43 -12.31 -8.48 5.80
CA ASN A 43 -11.50 -9.67 6.03
C ASN A 43 -10.00 -9.35 5.94
N GLU A 44 -9.18 -10.21 6.55
CA GLU A 44 -7.73 -10.01 6.65
C GLU A 44 -7.02 -10.12 5.29
N ASN A 45 -7.49 -11.03 4.43
CA ASN A 45 -6.91 -11.20 3.09
C ASN A 45 -7.05 -9.92 2.25
N ASN A 46 -8.25 -9.34 2.20
CA ASN A 46 -8.50 -8.08 1.50
C ASN A 46 -7.72 -6.93 2.14
N ALA A 47 -7.58 -6.92 3.48
CA ALA A 47 -6.78 -5.91 4.16
C ALA A 47 -5.31 -5.98 3.74
N GLN A 48 -4.74 -7.19 3.65
CA GLN A 48 -3.37 -7.43 3.19
C GLN A 48 -3.18 -7.03 1.72
N ILE A 49 -4.12 -7.39 0.84
CA ILE A 49 -4.06 -7.03 -0.60
C ILE A 49 -4.13 -5.51 -0.76
N LEU A 50 -5.09 -4.85 -0.09
CA LEU A 50 -5.24 -3.39 -0.14
C LEU A 50 -4.01 -2.69 0.42
N PHE A 51 -3.48 -3.15 1.56
CA PHE A 51 -2.27 -2.57 2.15
C PHE A 51 -1.07 -2.70 1.21
N THR A 52 -0.84 -3.89 0.64
CA THR A 52 0.25 -4.12 -0.30
C THR A 52 0.12 -3.23 -1.54
N THR A 53 -1.10 -3.10 -2.06
CA THR A 53 -1.40 -2.25 -3.23
C THR A 53 -1.18 -0.77 -2.94
N LEU A 54 -1.60 -0.29 -1.76
CA LEU A 54 -1.42 1.11 -1.37
C LEU A 54 0.02 1.45 -0.99
N ASN A 55 0.78 0.48 -0.47
CA ASN A 55 2.14 0.70 -0.03
C ASN A 55 3.12 0.88 -1.21
N VAL A 56 2.79 0.41 -2.41
CA VAL A 56 3.60 0.69 -3.61
C VAL A 56 3.34 2.08 -4.18
N ASP A 57 2.17 2.66 -3.92
CA ASP A 57 1.89 4.06 -4.23
C ASP A 57 2.64 4.95 -3.23
N LYS A 58 3.62 5.73 -3.70
CA LYS A 58 4.45 6.61 -2.86
C LYS A 58 4.17 8.06 -3.18
N GLU A 59 4.31 8.92 -2.16
CA GLU A 59 4.32 10.36 -2.38
C GLU A 59 5.44 10.74 -3.35
N PRO A 60 5.17 11.62 -4.34
CA PRO A 60 6.20 12.09 -5.24
C PRO A 60 7.26 12.85 -4.45
N SER A 61 8.52 12.82 -4.87
CA SER A 61 9.63 13.49 -4.16
C SER A 61 9.44 14.99 -3.97
N ARG A 62 8.66 15.63 -4.86
CA ARG A 62 8.28 17.05 -4.79
C ARG A 62 7.07 17.32 -3.88
N SER A 63 6.48 16.29 -3.27
CA SER A 63 5.37 16.43 -2.32
C SER A 63 5.87 17.13 -1.07
N LYS A 64 5.05 18.03 -0.53
CA LYS A 64 5.28 18.65 0.77
C LYS A 64 4.69 17.83 1.91
N THR A 65 4.10 16.67 1.59
CA THR A 65 3.45 15.77 2.53
C THR A 65 4.23 14.47 2.61
N ILE A 66 4.47 14.02 3.84
CA ILE A 66 5.01 12.70 4.15
C ILE A 66 3.85 11.79 4.51
N ARG A 67 3.82 10.59 3.93
CA ARG A 67 2.82 9.56 4.18
C ARG A 67 3.47 8.28 4.70
N GLN A 68 2.94 7.77 5.80
CA GLN A 68 3.31 6.49 6.39
C GLN A 68 2.08 5.60 6.48
N LEU A 69 2.22 4.33 6.10
CA LEU A 69 1.15 3.34 6.12
C LEU A 69 1.51 2.18 7.03
N GLU A 70 0.54 1.72 7.81
CA GLU A 70 0.64 0.55 8.68
C GLU A 70 -0.60 -0.35 8.51
N LEU A 71 -0.43 -1.66 8.68
CA LEU A 71 -1.52 -2.63 8.72
C LEU A 71 -1.64 -3.19 10.15
N VAL A 72 -2.79 -2.97 10.78
CA VAL A 72 -3.10 -3.44 12.13
C VAL A 72 -4.34 -4.33 12.06
N GLY A 73 -4.13 -5.64 11.97
CA GLY A 73 -5.21 -6.61 11.76
C GLY A 73 -5.99 -6.32 10.48
N LYS A 74 -7.29 -6.04 10.61
CA LYS A 74 -8.18 -5.67 9.49
C LYS A 74 -8.28 -4.16 9.25
N CYS A 75 -7.28 -3.39 9.66
CA CYS A 75 -7.30 -1.93 9.60
C CYS A 75 -6.03 -1.40 8.94
N ILE A 76 -6.18 -0.58 7.91
CA ILE A 76 -5.06 0.19 7.32
C ILE A 76 -5.04 1.56 8.00
N VAL A 77 -3.89 1.92 8.58
CA VAL A 77 -3.65 3.21 9.23
C VAL A 77 -2.75 4.04 8.32
N GLY A 78 -3.22 5.21 7.91
CA GLY A 78 -2.45 6.18 7.15
C GLY A 78 -2.17 7.42 7.98
N LYS A 79 -0.89 7.73 8.18
CA LYS A 79 -0.40 8.90 8.92
C LYS A 79 0.22 9.88 7.93
N PHE A 80 -0.25 11.12 7.97
CA PHE A 80 0.14 12.18 7.05
C PHE A 80 0.67 13.36 7.83
N SER A 81 1.74 13.98 7.32
CA SER A 81 2.32 15.21 7.88
C SER A 81 2.70 16.16 6.74
N SER A 82 2.28 17.41 6.82
CA SER A 82 2.47 18.40 5.75
C SER A 82 2.80 19.79 6.31
N ILE A 83 3.55 20.58 5.54
CA ILE A 83 3.84 21.98 5.90
C ILE A 83 2.68 22.94 5.61
N ASP A 84 1.71 22.51 4.80
CA ASP A 84 0.51 23.30 4.46
C ASP A 84 -0.73 22.41 4.28
N GLU A 85 -1.92 22.98 4.53
CA GLU A 85 -3.21 22.28 4.49
C GLU A 85 -3.58 21.84 3.09
N LYS A 86 -3.20 22.61 2.06
CA LYS A 86 -3.53 22.32 0.67
C LYS A 86 -2.81 21.07 0.17
N SER A 87 -1.54 20.91 0.56
CA SER A 87 -0.74 19.73 0.26
C SER A 87 -1.25 18.52 1.03
N LEU A 88 -1.61 18.69 2.31
CA LEU A 88 -2.22 17.63 3.12
C LEU A 88 -3.53 17.14 2.49
N GLN A 89 -4.42 18.07 2.11
CA GLN A 89 -5.70 17.77 1.47
C GLN A 89 -5.50 16.95 0.19
N LYS A 90 -4.57 17.36 -0.67
CA LYS A 90 -4.28 16.66 -1.93
C LYS A 90 -3.75 15.24 -1.69
N SER A 91 -2.82 15.08 -0.76
CA SER A 91 -2.22 13.79 -0.42
C SER A 91 -3.27 12.81 0.14
N VAL A 92 -4.11 13.28 1.08
CA VAL A 92 -5.19 12.47 1.65
C VAL A 92 -6.24 12.12 0.60
N HIS A 93 -6.62 13.08 -0.25
CA HIS A 93 -7.58 12.83 -1.33
C HIS A 93 -7.06 11.75 -2.29
N HIS A 94 -5.82 11.90 -2.78
CA HIS A 94 -5.20 10.94 -3.67
C HIS A 94 -5.10 9.54 -3.04
N PHE A 95 -4.70 9.46 -1.77
CA PHE A 95 -4.67 8.19 -1.03
C PHE A 95 -6.04 7.50 -1.00
N LEU A 96 -7.11 8.25 -0.72
CA LEU A 96 -8.47 7.72 -0.69
C LEU A 96 -8.97 7.30 -2.09
N GLU A 97 -8.61 8.02 -3.14
CA GLU A 97 -8.90 7.62 -4.53
C GLU A 97 -8.26 6.27 -4.86
N MET A 98 -6.97 6.10 -4.54
CA MET A 98 -6.26 4.84 -4.75
C MET A 98 -6.84 3.69 -3.92
N TYR A 99 -7.27 3.96 -2.69
CA TYR A 99 -7.96 2.98 -1.86
C TYR A 99 -9.29 2.54 -2.48
N LEU A 100 -10.11 3.49 -2.94
CA LEU A 100 -11.39 3.18 -3.58
C LEU A 100 -11.20 2.39 -4.88
N LEU A 101 -10.19 2.76 -5.69
CA LEU A 101 -9.84 2.04 -6.91
C LEU A 101 -9.43 0.60 -6.60
N ALA A 102 -8.49 0.39 -5.67
CA ALA A 102 -8.03 -0.94 -5.29
C ALA A 102 -9.17 -1.80 -4.70
N LYS A 103 -10.04 -1.20 -3.89
CA LYS A 103 -11.24 -1.87 -3.35
C LYS A 103 -12.21 -2.28 -4.45
N SER A 104 -12.42 -1.41 -5.45
CA SER A 104 -13.25 -1.73 -6.62
C SER A 104 -12.67 -2.92 -7.40
N THR A 105 -11.35 -2.94 -7.63
CA THR A 105 -10.67 -4.06 -8.30
C THR A 105 -10.88 -5.38 -7.57
N ILE A 106 -10.69 -5.41 -6.24
CA ILE A 106 -10.95 -6.62 -5.45
C ILE A 106 -12.39 -7.09 -5.59
N ASN A 107 -13.36 -6.17 -5.59
CA ASN A 107 -14.78 -6.51 -5.74
C ASN A 107 -15.11 -7.09 -7.12
N VAL A 108 -14.47 -6.59 -8.19
CA VAL A 108 -14.67 -7.09 -9.55
C VAL A 108 -14.01 -8.46 -9.72
N VAL A 109 -12.74 -8.59 -9.33
CA VAL A 109 -11.99 -9.85 -9.44
C VAL A 109 -12.58 -10.93 -8.55
N GLY A 110 -13.01 -10.59 -7.33
CA GLY A 110 -13.64 -11.55 -6.41
C GLY A 110 -14.98 -12.11 -6.89
N LYS A 111 -15.63 -11.45 -7.87
CA LYS A 111 -16.87 -11.92 -8.51
C LYS A 111 -16.61 -12.66 -9.82
N TYR A 112 -15.39 -12.63 -10.33
CA TYR A 112 -15.05 -13.26 -11.60
C TYR A 112 -15.16 -14.79 -11.47
N LYS A 113 -16.08 -15.38 -12.24
CA LYS A 113 -16.17 -16.83 -12.40
C LYS A 113 -15.42 -17.18 -13.69
N TYR A 114 -14.25 -17.79 -13.56
CA TYR A 114 -13.54 -18.34 -14.71
C TYR A 114 -14.42 -19.40 -15.36
N GLN A 115 -14.87 -19.14 -16.60
CA GLN A 115 -15.50 -20.15 -17.43
C GLN A 115 -14.40 -20.87 -18.17
N GLU A 116 -14.03 -22.04 -17.69
CA GLU A 116 -13.16 -22.95 -18.44
C GLU A 116 -13.95 -23.44 -19.65
N SER A 117 -13.70 -22.85 -20.82
CA SER A 117 -14.18 -23.42 -22.07
C SER A 117 -13.41 -24.72 -22.29
N VAL A 118 -14.04 -25.84 -21.93
CA VAL A 118 -13.60 -27.17 -22.35
C VAL A 118 -13.79 -27.24 -23.87
N ASN A 119 -12.75 -26.85 -24.61
CA ASN A 119 -12.51 -27.28 -25.98
C ASN A 119 -11.37 -28.32 -25.94
N ASP A 120 -11.53 -29.35 -25.11
CA ASP A 120 -10.81 -30.61 -25.25
C ASP A 120 -11.56 -31.48 -26.26
N GLU A 121 -11.64 -31.06 -27.52
CA GLU A 121 -12.00 -31.91 -28.64
C GLU A 121 -11.53 -31.24 -29.95
N ILE A 122 -10.81 -31.99 -30.78
CA ILE A 122 -10.29 -31.64 -32.13
C ILE A 122 -8.84 -31.05 -32.18
N ILE A 123 -7.84 -31.86 -31.78
CA ILE A 123 -6.55 -31.95 -32.51
C ILE A 123 -6.35 -33.41 -32.94
N THR A 124 -7.25 -33.93 -33.77
CA THR A 124 -7.08 -35.23 -34.43
C THR A 124 -7.65 -35.20 -35.85
N THR A 125 -7.11 -34.33 -36.70
CA THR A 125 -7.29 -34.51 -38.15
C THR A 125 -6.05 -34.05 -38.93
N LYS A 126 -5.48 -35.01 -39.66
CA LYS A 126 -4.64 -34.86 -40.86
C LYS A 126 -3.17 -34.46 -40.66
N LYS A 127 -2.35 -35.38 -40.13
CA LYS A 127 -1.02 -35.59 -40.72
C LYS A 127 -1.09 -36.81 -41.63
N ALA A 128 -0.93 -36.53 -42.92
CA ALA A 128 -0.90 -37.51 -43.99
C ALA A 128 0.18 -38.57 -43.73
N LYS A 129 -0.22 -39.81 -43.98
CA LYS A 129 0.63 -40.98 -44.09
C LYS A 129 1.58 -40.77 -45.27
N ILE A 130 2.86 -40.54 -45.01
CA ILE A 130 3.94 -40.82 -45.96
C ILE A 130 4.44 -42.22 -45.55
N MET A 131 4.14 -43.22 -46.37
CA MET A 131 4.75 -44.55 -46.28
C MET A 131 5.87 -44.60 -47.32
N ASP A 132 7.06 -44.93 -46.82
CA ASP A 132 8.30 -45.45 -47.44
C ASP A 132 8.85 -44.82 -48.72
#